data_AF-A0A645DFU2-F1
#
_entry.id   AF-A0A645DFU2-F1
#
_cell.length_a   1.000
_cell.length_b   1.000
_cell.length_c   1.000
_cell.angle_alpha   90.00
_cell.angle_beta   90.00
_cell.angle_gamma   90.00
#
_symmetry.space_group_name_H-M   'P 1'
#
loop_
_entity.id
_entity.type
_entity.pdbx_description
1 polymer ?
#
loop_
_entity_poly.entity_id
_entity_poly.type
_entity_poly.pdbx_seq_one_letter_code
_entity_poly.pdbx_strand_id
1 'polypeptide(L)' 'MVKVLETGLVPRINTGMAHKDPGVGQVGAGLVTAPMDCFKKAARFMVEKGLNK' A
#
# COMPACT_ATOMS: atom_id res chain seq x y z
N MET A 1 4.91 1.40 10.12
CA MET A 1 5.62 2.15 9.05
C MET A 1 7.12 2.01 9.19
N VAL A 2 7.68 2.37 10.36
CA VAL A 2 9.12 2.29 10.63
C VAL A 2 9.72 0.92 10.23
N LYS A 3 9.12 -0.19 10.67
CA LYS A 3 9.56 -1.55 10.29
C LYS A 3 9.60 -1.85 8.78
N VAL A 4 8.65 -1.33 8.00
CA VAL A 4 8.65 -1.50 6.53
C VAL A 4 9.81 -0.75 5.90
N LEU A 5 10.11 0.45 6.39
CA LEU A 5 11.24 1.25 5.91
C LEU A 5 12.59 0.67 6.36
N GLU A 6 12.67 0.17 7.60
CA GLU A 6 13.88 -0.47 8.14
C GLU A 6 14.23 -1.76 7.40
N THR A 7 13.24 -2.61 7.14
CA THR A 7 13.49 -3.93 6.51
C THR A 7 13.52 -3.86 4.99
N GLY A 8 13.01 -2.79 4.38
CA GLY A 8 12.81 -2.70 2.93
C GLY A 8 11.73 -3.64 2.39
N LEU A 9 11.05 -4.41 3.25
CA LEU A 9 10.03 -5.38 2.87
C LEU A 9 8.65 -4.75 2.94
N VAL A 10 7.98 -4.70 1.78
CA VAL A 10 6.61 -4.17 1.65
C VAL A 10 5.57 -5.29 1.72
N PRO A 11 4.36 -5.00 2.24
CA PRO A 11 3.28 -5.99 2.27
C PRO A 11 2.88 -6.50 0.88
N ARG A 12 2.50 -7.78 0.83
CA ARG A 12 1.81 -8.41 -0.31
C ARG A 12 0.31 -8.27 -0.10
N ILE A 13 -0.43 -7.88 -1.13
CA ILE A 13 -1.86 -7.59 -1.08
C ILE A 13 -2.61 -8.52 -2.04
N ASN A 14 -3.53 -9.33 -1.51
CA ASN A 14 -4.47 -10.09 -2.33
C ASN A 14 -5.46 -9.11 -2.98
N THR A 15 -5.68 -9.26 -4.28
CA THR A 15 -6.52 -8.35 -5.06
C THR A 15 -7.54 -9.13 -5.89
N GLY A 16 -8.75 -8.59 -5.98
CA GLY A 16 -9.69 -8.86 -7.06
C GLY A 16 -9.67 -7.68 -8.03
N MET A 17 -9.60 -7.96 -9.33
CA MET A 17 -9.60 -6.95 -10.38
C MET A 17 -11.02 -6.76 -10.89
N ALA A 18 -11.62 -5.61 -10.58
CA ALA A 18 -12.93 -5.24 -11.14
C ALA A 18 -12.77 -4.74 -12.58
N HIS A 19 -13.73 -5.05 -13.44
CA HIS A 19 -13.77 -4.50 -14.78
C HIS A 19 -13.99 -2.98 -14.76
N LYS A 20 -13.47 -2.27 -15.76
CA LYS A 20 -13.61 -0.82 -15.86
C LYS A 20 -15.06 -0.37 -16.09
N ASP A 21 -15.83 -1.18 -16.80
CA ASP A 21 -17.20 -0.83 -17.20
C ASP A 21 -18.19 -1.31 -16.12
N PRO A 22 -19.16 -0.47 -15.71
CA PRO A 22 -20.13 -0.81 -14.68
C PRO A 22 -20.94 -2.06 -15.03
N GLY A 23 -21.21 -2.91 -14.03
CA GLY A 23 -22.08 -4.08 -14.16
C GLY A 23 -21.41 -5.36 -14.70
N VAL A 24 -20.16 -5.31 -15.17
CA VAL A 24 -19.44 -6.51 -15.65
C VAL A 24 -18.93 -7.38 -14.48
N GLY A 25 -18.49 -6.75 -13.39
CA GLY A 25 -18.01 -7.45 -12.20
C GLY A 25 -16.50 -7.75 -12.22
N GLN A 26 -16.09 -8.80 -11.51
CA GLN A 26 -14.68 -9.16 -11.35
C GLN A 26 -14.14 -9.92 -12.58
N VAL A 27 -12.96 -9.51 -13.08
CA VAL A 27 -12.31 -10.08 -14.27
C VAL A 27 -10.98 -10.77 -13.96
N GLY A 28 -10.56 -10.77 -12.70
CA GLY A 28 -9.44 -11.60 -12.27
C GLY A 28 -9.11 -11.42 -10.80
N ALA A 29 -8.07 -12.10 -10.35
CA ALA A 29 -7.51 -11.99 -9.01
C ALA A 29 -5.99 -12.19 -9.05
N GLY A 30 -5.29 -11.68 -8.07
CA GLY A 30 -3.84 -11.81 -8.01
C GLY A 30 -3.23 -11.17 -6.77
N LEU A 31 -1.90 -11.25 -6.70
CA LEU A 31 -1.13 -10.74 -5.58
C LEU A 31 -0.27 -9.57 -6.05
N VAL A 32 -0.48 -8.40 -5.46
CA VAL A 32 0.28 -7.18 -5.78
C VAL A 32 1.20 -6.79 -4.63
N THR A 33 2.17 -5.96 -4.95
CA THR A 33 3.18 -5.47 -4.01
C THR A 33 2.85 -4.02 -3.66
N ALA A 34 2.77 -3.70 -2.36
CA ALA A 34 2.45 -2.34 -1.93
C ALA A 34 3.56 -1.34 -2.36
N PRO A 35 3.21 -0.15 -2.87
CA PRO A 35 4.21 0.85 -3.22
C PRO A 35 4.96 1.35 -1.98
N MET A 36 6.30 1.32 -1.98
CA MET A 36 7.11 1.83 -0.87
C MET A 36 6.84 3.33 -0.56
N ASP A 37 6.41 4.07 -1.59
CA ASP A 37 6.30 5.52 -1.52
C ASP A 37 5.23 6.01 -0.53
N CYS A 38 4.15 5.25 -0.34
CA CYS A 38 3.13 5.61 0.67
C CYS A 38 3.69 5.53 2.09
N PHE A 39 4.54 4.54 2.39
CA PHE A 39 5.20 4.41 3.68
C PHE A 39 6.21 5.54 3.93
N LYS A 40 6.97 5.94 2.90
CA LYS A 40 7.90 7.08 2.99
C LYS A 40 7.16 8.39 3.26
N LYS A 41 6.07 8.65 2.54
CA LYS A 41 5.24 9.85 2.72
C LYS A 41 4.66 9.92 4.13
N ALA A 42 4.12 8.81 4.62
CA ALA A 42 3.53 8.76 5.94
C ALA A 42 4.57 8.88 7.06
N ALA A 43 5.77 8.30 6.91
CA ALA A 43 6.86 8.53 7.86
C ALA A 43 7.31 10.00 7.91
N ARG A 44 7.46 10.67 6.76
CA ARG A 44 7.75 12.11 6.71
C ARG A 44 6.68 12.92 7.44
N PHE A 45 5.41 12.64 7.18
CA PHE A 45 4.30 13.31 7.84
C PHE A 45 4.33 13.13 9.37
N MET A 46 4.65 11.93 9.86
CA MET A 46 4.76 11.68 11.30
C MET A 46 5.84 12.56 11.95
N VAL A 47 7.00 12.70 11.29
CA VAL A 47 8.08 13.58 11.75
C VAL A 47 7.63 15.04 11.75
N GLU A 48 7.03 15.52 10.66
CA GLU A 48 6.54 16.91 10.53
C GLU A 48 5.49 17.26 11.58
N LYS A 49 4.67 16.29 12.01
CA LYS A 49 3.62 16.49 13.01
C LYS A 49 4.05 16.18 14.45
N GLY A 50 5.32 15.84 14.68
CA GLY A 50 5.79 15.44 16.01
C GLY A 50 5.05 14.22 16.56
N LEU A 51 4.47 13.41 15.67
CA LEU A 51 3.80 12.16 16.01
C LEU A 51 4.88 11.11 16.23
N ASN A 52 5.54 11.22 17.37
CA ASN A 52 6.48 10.22 17.84
C ASN A 52 5.70 8.98 18.22
N LYS A 53 6.01 7.87 17.57
CA LYS A 53 5.63 6.55 18.03
C LYS A 53 6.88 5.83 18.51
#